data_AF-A0A348YL71-F1
#
_entry.id   AF-A0A348YL71-F1
#
_cell.length_a   1.000
_cell.length_b   1.000
_cell.length_c   1.000
_cell.angle_alpha   90.00
_cell.angle_beta   90.00
_cell.angle_gamma   90.00
#
_symmetry.space_group_name_H-M   'P 1'
#
loop_
_entity.id
_entity.type
_entity.pdbx_description
1 polymer ?
#
loop_
_entity_poly.entity_id
_entity_poly.type
_entity_poly.pdbx_seq_one_letter_code
_entity_poly.pdbx_strand_id
1 'polypeptide(L)' 'MVDKVSYRKLVDLLNNYAKAYYVDDNPVVPDAEYDRLYRELEMMEAADNSIVAEDSPTLRVGGKILSAFEEVEHRV' A
#
# COMPACT_ATOMS: atom_id res chain seq x y z
N MET A 1 10.39 11.11 11.35
CA MET A 1 10.52 11.15 9.88
C MET A 1 10.30 9.74 9.40
N VAL A 2 9.33 9.49 8.52
CA VAL A 2 9.18 8.18 7.90
C VAL A 2 10.27 8.06 6.84
N ASP A 3 11.15 7.05 6.95
CA ASP A 3 12.21 6.84 5.98
C ASP A 3 11.61 6.35 4.66
N LYS A 4 11.72 7.16 3.60
CA LYS A 4 11.30 6.80 2.22
C LYS A 4 11.90 5.47 1.73
N VAL A 5 13.09 5.12 2.24
CA VAL A 5 13.78 3.85 1.96
C VAL A 5 13.01 2.67 2.54
N SER A 6 12.47 2.80 3.76
CA SER A 6 11.67 1.77 4.41
C SER A 6 10.33 1.57 3.71
N TYR A 7 9.70 2.66 3.27
CA TYR A 7 8.46 2.62 2.48
C TYR A 7 8.63 1.84 1.16
N ARG A 8 9.65 2.17 0.36
CA ARG A 8 9.91 1.47 -0.92
C ARG A 8 10.13 -0.02 -0.71
N LYS A 9 10.86 -0.41 0.35
CA LYS A 9 11.05 -1.81 0.70
C LYS A 9 9.75 -2.54 1.01
N LEU A 10 8.82 -1.91 1.72
CA LEU A 10 7.50 -2.48 2.00
C LEU A 10 6.68 -2.68 0.71
N VAL A 11 6.67 -1.67 -0.17
CA VAL A 11 6.03 -1.76 -1.50
C VAL A 11 6.57 -2.94 -2.31
N ASP A 12 7.89 -3.04 -2.43
CA ASP A 12 8.55 -4.12 -3.16
C ASP A 12 8.24 -5.49 -2.54
N LEU A 13 8.26 -5.58 -1.22
CA LEU A 13 8.00 -6.81 -0.48
C LEU A 13 6.57 -7.32 -0.71
N LEU A 14 5.58 -6.43 -0.56
CA LEU A 14 4.17 -6.75 -0.80
C LEU A 14 3.93 -7.12 -2.27
N ASN A 15 4.52 -6.40 -3.22
CA ASN A 15 4.45 -6.76 -4.65
C ASN A 15 5.04 -8.15 -4.92
N ASN A 16 6.16 -8.50 -4.28
CA ASN A 16 6.75 -9.83 -4.38
C ASN A 16 5.85 -10.92 -3.78
N TYR A 17 5.23 -10.66 -2.63
CA TYR A 17 4.29 -11.59 -2.00
C TYR A 17 3.03 -11.80 -2.85
N ALA A 18 2.45 -10.73 -3.37
CA ALA A 18 1.32 -10.82 -4.30
C ALA A 18 1.71 -11.61 -5.55
N LYS A 19 2.90 -11.38 -6.12
CA LYS A 19 3.40 -12.16 -7.25
C LYS A 19 3.55 -13.64 -6.89
N ALA A 20 4.15 -13.96 -5.75
CA ALA A 20 4.34 -15.34 -5.35
C ALA A 20 3.01 -16.08 -5.11
N TYR A 21 2.00 -15.38 -4.58
CA TYR A 21 0.66 -15.90 -4.38
C TYR A 21 -0.11 -16.10 -5.70
N TYR A 22 -0.16 -15.07 -6.55
CA TYR A 22 -1.00 -15.07 -7.75
C TYR A 22 -0.34 -15.66 -9.01
N VAL A 23 1.00 -15.60 -9.10
CA VAL A 23 1.76 -16.01 -10.30
C VAL A 23 2.46 -17.33 -10.08
N ASP A 24 3.17 -17.44 -8.96
CA ASP A 24 4.03 -18.61 -8.72
C ASP A 24 3.29 -19.75 -7.98
N ASP A 25 2.04 -19.54 -7.56
CA ASP A 25 1.22 -20.45 -6.74
C ASP A 25 2.01 -21.00 -5.53
N ASN A 26 2.89 -20.16 -4.99
CA ASN A 26 3.83 -20.48 -3.92
C ASN A 26 3.82 -19.36 -2.88
N PRO A 27 2.77 -19.28 -2.05
CA PRO A 27 2.65 -18.25 -1.02
C PRO A 27 3.83 -18.34 -0.05
N VAL A 28 4.73 -17.37 -0.11
CA VAL A 28 5.88 -17.25 0.80
C VAL A 28 5.49 -16.77 2.20
N VAL A 29 4.34 -16.10 2.30
CA VAL A 29 3.80 -15.63 3.58
C VAL A 29 2.30 -15.94 3.69
N PRO A 30 1.78 -16.12 4.92
CA PRO A 30 0.35 -16.18 5.16
C PRO A 30 -0.32 -14.84 4.89
N ASP A 31 -1.61 -14.87 4.52
CA ASP A 31 -2.42 -13.67 4.29
C ASP A 31 -2.40 -12.70 5.47
N ALA A 32 -2.37 -13.20 6.71
CA ALA A 32 -2.29 -12.36 7.91
C ALA A 32 -1.00 -11.52 8.00
N GLU A 33 0.12 -12.05 7.51
CA GLU A 33 1.39 -11.31 7.48
C GLU A 33 1.38 -10.27 6.37
N TYR A 34 0.81 -10.62 5.20
CA TYR A 34 0.58 -9.67 4.12
C TYR A 34 -0.30 -8.51 4.58
N ASP A 35 -1.44 -8.80 5.22
CA ASP A 35 -2.38 -7.81 5.74
C ASP A 35 -1.72 -6.87 6.77
N ARG A 36 -0.87 -7.42 7.63
CA ARG A 36 -0.15 -6.63 8.64
C ARG A 36 0.78 -5.61 7.98
N LEU A 37 1.59 -6.05 7.02
CA LEU A 37 2.53 -5.20 6.28
C LEU A 37 1.79 -4.19 5.40
N TYR A 38 0.67 -4.60 4.80
CA TYR A 38 -0.18 -3.72 4.02
C TYR A 38 -0.76 -2.58 4.86
N ARG A 39 -1.25 -2.87 6.09
CA ARG A 39 -1.73 -1.83 7.01
C ARG A 39 -0.62 -0.87 7.43
N GLU A 40 0.59 -1.37 7.64
CA GLU A 40 1.75 -0.53 7.96
C GLU A 40 2.07 0.43 6.80
N LEU A 41 2.03 -0.08 5.57
CA LEU A 41 2.18 0.73 4.36
C LEU A 41 1.08 1.80 4.27
N GLU A 42 -0.18 1.42 4.46
CA GLU A 42 -1.34 2.34 4.45
C GLU A 42 -1.20 3.44 5.52
N MET A 43 -0.72 3.11 6.72
CA MET A 43 -0.46 4.10 7.76
C MET A 43 0.63 5.10 7.38
N MET A 44 1.69 4.64 6.71
CA MET A 44 2.76 5.53 6.22
C MET A 44 2.24 6.48 5.13
N GLU A 45 1.43 5.97 4.21
CA GLU A 45 0.78 6.75 3.15
C GLU A 45 -0.23 7.76 3.71
N ALA A 46 -1.02 7.34 4.71
CA ALA A 46 -1.97 8.21 5.40
C ALA A 46 -1.28 9.34 6.19
N ALA A 47 -0.06 9.10 6.68
CA ALA A 47 0.73 10.12 7.37
C ALA A 47 1.39 11.12 6.40
N ASP A 48 1.77 10.68 5.20
CA ASP A 48 2.42 11.53 4.20
C ASP A 48 2.06 11.10 2.77
N ASN A 49 1.09 11.78 2.15
CA ASN A 49 0.70 11.46 0.78
C ASN A 49 1.81 11.75 -0.27
N SER A 50 2.88 12.48 0.10
CA SER A 50 4.00 12.78 -0.81
C SER A 50 4.98 11.62 -0.99
N ILE A 51 4.89 10.58 -0.15
CA ILE A 51 5.75 9.38 -0.28
C ILE A 51 5.10 8.27 -1.10
N VAL A 52 3.77 8.33 -1.29
CA VAL A 52 2.97 7.34 -2.03
C VAL A 52 3.57 7.13 -3.41
N ALA A 53 3.87 5.88 -3.75
CA ALA A 53 4.38 5.51 -5.05
C ALA A 53 3.25 5.03 -5.97
N GLU A 54 3.37 5.32 -7.26
CA GLU A 54 2.37 4.91 -8.27
C GLU A 54 2.28 3.38 -8.43
N ASP A 55 3.33 2.66 -8.06
CA ASP A 55 3.43 1.19 -8.04
C ASP A 55 3.05 0.57 -6.68
N SER A 56 2.52 1.38 -5.76
CA SER A 56 2.10 0.90 -4.45
C SER A 56 0.95 -0.12 -4.57
N PRO A 57 1.03 -1.27 -3.87
CA PRO A 57 -0.03 -2.25 -3.86
C PRO A 57 -1.35 -1.70 -3.28
N THR A 58 -1.30 -0.63 -2.46
CA THR A 58 -2.50 0.04 -1.92
C THR A 58 -3.33 0.72 -3.01
N LEU A 59 -2.70 1.12 -4.12
CA LEU A 59 -3.39 1.71 -5.28
C LEU A 59 -3.95 0.64 -6.24
N ARG A 60 -3.37 -0.57 -6.22
CA ARG A 60 -3.72 -1.67 -7.15
C ARG A 60 -4.96 -2.46 -6.72
N VAL A 61 -5.14 -2.70 -5.42
CA VAL A 61 -6.26 -3.52 -4.93
C VAL A 61 -7.51 -2.65 -4.82
N GLY A 62 -8.35 -2.69 -5.85
CA GLY A 62 -9.74 -2.26 -5.73
C GLY A 62 -10.07 -0.82 -6.12
N GLY A 63 -9.22 -0.11 -6.87
CA GLY A 63 -9.62 0.93 -7.84
C GLY A 63 -10.54 2.08 -7.38
N LYS A 64 -10.81 2.22 -6.08
CA LYS A 64 -11.29 3.44 -5.48
C LYS A 64 -10.07 4.10 -4.93
N ILE A 65 -9.64 5.14 -5.63
CA ILE A 65 -9.06 6.33 -5.01
C ILE A 65 -9.89 6.55 -3.76
N LEU A 66 -9.39 6.09 -2.60
CA LEU A 66 -9.95 6.50 -1.33
C LEU A 66 -9.65 7.97 -1.33
N SER A 67 -10.72 8.71 -1.60
CA SER A 67 -10.81 10.15 -1.56
C SER A 67 -9.78 10.64 -0.57
N ALA A 68 -8.87 11.47 -1.10
CA ALA A 68 -8.10 12.38 -0.30
C ALA A 68 -8.90 12.72 0.96
N PHE A 69 -8.24 12.53 2.09
CA PHE A 69 -8.57 13.17 3.36
C PHE A 69 -8.50 14.71 3.21
N GLU A 70 -9.23 15.26 2.25
CA GLU A 70 -9.72 16.61 2.25
C GLU A 70 -11.25 16.50 2.20
N GLU A 71 -11.87 16.85 3.31
CA GLU A 71 -13.23 17.35 3.31
C GLU A 71 -13.22 18.67 2.51
N VAL A 72 -13.16 18.58 1.17
CA VAL A 72 -13.33 19.76 0.31
C VAL A 72 -14.83 20.06 0.32
N GLU A 73 -15.21 21.05 1.12
CA GLU A 73 -16.53 21.66 1.11
C GLU A 73 -16.90 22.04 -0.34
N HIS A 74 -17.69 21.20 -1.02
CA HIS A 74 -18.38 21.63 -2.23
C HIS A 74 -19.51 22.54 -1.79
N ARG A 75 -19.24 23.85 -1.77
CA ARG A 75 -20.29 24.86 -1.60
C ARG A 75 -21.12 24.88 -2.88
N VAL A 76 -22.32 24.31 -2.80
CA VAL A 76 -23.42 24.52 -3.76
C VAL A 76 -24.06 25.89 -3.59
#